data_AF-A0A941R0Z0-F1
#
_entry.id   AF-A0A941R0Z0-F1
#
_cell.length_a   1.000
_cell.length_b   1.000
_cell.length_c   1.000
_cell.angle_alpha   90.00
_cell.angle_beta   90.00
_cell.angle_gamma   90.00
#
_symmetry.space_group_name_H-M   'P 1'
#
loop_
_entity.id
_entity.type
_entity.pdbx_description
1 polymer ?
#
loop_
_entity_poly.entity_id
_entity_poly.type
_entity_poly.pdbx_seq_one_letter_code
_entity_poly.pdbx_strand_id
1 'polypeptide(L)' 'LFFEDICGETSGIKMPRHAKSWGDGNKIKIELNNERSNAIKGFKDDVESGDYPNSNHTVDMLPGEKEALLEKLDNF' A
#
# COMPACT_ATOMS: atom_id res chain seq x y z
N LEU A 1 25.11 21.70 2.02
CA LEU A 1 24.17 20.84 2.77
C LEU A 1 23.26 20.18 1.77
N PHE A 2 23.08 18.87 1.84
CA PHE A 2 22.03 18.18 1.08
C PHE A 2 20.71 18.23 1.84
N PHE A 3 19.61 17.98 1.13
CA PHE A 3 18.27 18.02 1.73
C PHE A 3 18.11 16.93 2.79
N GLU A 4 18.62 15.74 2.51
CA GLU A 4 18.59 14.57 3.39
C GLU A 4 19.33 14.83 4.70
N ASP A 5 20.43 15.59 4.66
CA ASP A 5 21.16 16.01 5.86
C ASP A 5 20.29 16.93 6.73
N ILE A 6 19.65 17.93 6.10
CA ILE A 6 18.79 18.91 6.77
C ILE A 6 17.60 18.21 7.42
N CYS A 7 17.01 17.24 6.73
CA CYS A 7 15.83 16.50 7.20
C CYS A 7 16.15 15.34 8.16
N GLY A 8 17.43 15.00 8.37
CA GLY A 8 17.82 13.87 9.22
C GLY A 8 17.50 12.51 8.60
N GLU A 9 17.61 12.43 7.27
CA GLU A 9 17.35 11.22 6.49
C GLU A 9 18.64 10.49 6.07
N THR A 10 19.79 11.15 6.20
CA THR A 10 21.11 10.56 5.95
C THR A 10 21.31 9.34 6.85
N SER A 11 21.40 8.16 6.23
CA SER A 11 21.55 6.87 6.90
C SER A 11 22.66 6.04 6.25
N GLY A 12 23.17 5.04 6.96
CA GLY A 12 24.24 4.15 6.46
C GLY A 12 25.65 4.75 6.43
N ILE A 13 25.79 6.05 6.66
CA ILE A 13 27.08 6.77 6.79
C ILE A 13 27.04 7.74 7.97
N LYS A 14 28.22 8.13 8.45
CA LYS A 14 28.34 9.19 9.47
C LYS A 14 27.97 10.54 8.85
N MET A 15 27.12 11.31 9.54
CA MET A 15 26.74 12.66 9.14
C MET A 15 27.99 13.54 8.92
N PRO A 16 28.12 14.23 7.77
CA PRO A 16 29.27 15.09 7.48
C PRO A 16 29.46 16.16 8.58
N ARG A 17 30.71 16.50 8.91
CA ARG A 17 31.00 17.49 9.98
C ARG A 17 30.42 18.88 9.73
N HIS A 18 30.19 19.23 8.45
CA HIS A 18 29.60 20.50 8.06
C HIS A 18 28.07 20.42 7.91
N ALA A 19 27.46 19.27 8.20
CA ALA A 19 26.03 19.06 8.17
C ALA A 19 25.40 19.21 9.56
N LYS A 20 24.15 19.69 9.57
CA LYS A 20 23.27 19.74 10.74
C LYS A 20 21.90 19.28 10.29
N SER A 21 21.25 18.48 11.14
CA SER A 21 19.85 18.11 10.94
C SER A 21 18.93 18.97 11.81
N TRP A 22 17.73 19.22 11.30
CA TRP A 22 16.62 19.85 12.00
C TRP A 22 15.43 18.90 12.17
N GLY A 23 15.60 17.61 11.84
CA GLY A 23 14.53 16.61 11.93
C GLY A 23 15.07 15.19 12.14
N ASP A 24 14.16 14.23 12.21
CA ASP A 24 14.48 12.81 12.29
C ASP A 24 13.69 12.05 11.21
N GLY A 25 13.93 12.44 9.95
CA GLY A 25 13.24 11.85 8.81
C GLY A 25 13.54 10.36 8.64
N ASN A 26 14.72 9.89 9.05
CA ASN A 26 15.04 8.46 9.03
C ASN A 26 14.12 7.64 9.93
N LYS A 27 13.85 8.10 11.17
CA LYS A 27 12.90 7.43 12.06
C LYS A 27 11.49 7.37 11.45
N ILE A 28 11.02 8.47 10.86
CA ILE A 28 9.71 8.53 10.20
C ILE A 28 9.63 7.56 9.02
N LYS A 29 10.70 7.44 8.21
CA LYS A 29 10.77 6.46 7.11
C LYS A 29 10.67 5.02 7.62
N ILE A 30 11.31 4.71 8.74
CA ILE A 30 11.24 3.38 9.37
C ILE A 30 9.81 3.11 9.85
N GLU A 31 9.20 4.05 10.57
CA GLU A 31 7.81 3.93 11.04
C GLU A 31 6.83 3.73 9.88
N LEU A 32 6.97 4.51 8.81
CA LEU A 32 6.15 4.37 7.60
C LEU A 32 6.32 2.99 6.93
N ASN A 33 7.55 2.47 6.86
CA ASN A 33 7.79 1.16 6.28
C ASN A 33 7.16 0.04 7.13
N ASN A 34 7.25 0.13 8.45
CA ASN A 34 6.60 -0.82 9.35
C ASN A 34 5.08 -0.79 9.18
N GLU A 35 4.48 0.41 9.10
CA GLU A 35 3.05 0.56 8.88
C GLU A 35 2.60 -0.04 7.55
N ARG A 36 3.37 0.16 6.48
CA ARG A 36 3.12 -0.48 5.17
C ARG A 36 3.15 -2.00 5.27
N SER A 37 4.13 -2.57 5.97
CA SER A 37 4.20 -4.02 6.18
C SER A 37 3.00 -4.54 6.97
N ASN A 38 2.56 -3.81 8.00
CA ASN A 38 1.36 -4.16 8.76
C ASN A 38 0.10 -4.13 7.89
N ALA A 39 -0.08 -3.07 7.08
CA ALA A 39 -1.22 -2.93 6.19
C ALA A 39 -1.29 -4.05 5.15
N ILE A 40 -0.15 -4.40 4.52
CA ILE A 40 -0.08 -5.49 3.55
C ILE A 40 -0.40 -6.83 4.22
N LYS A 41 0.07 -7.04 5.45
CA LYS A 41 -0.27 -8.25 6.21
C LYS A 41 -1.78 -8.33 6.49
N GLY A 42 -2.39 -7.24 6.96
CA GLY A 42 -3.83 -7.18 7.19
C GLY A 42 -4.63 -7.51 5.92
N PHE A 43 -4.26 -6.91 4.79
CA PHE A 43 -4.87 -7.23 3.50
C PHE A 43 -4.72 -8.72 3.11
N LYS A 44 -3.53 -9.30 3.29
CA LYS A 44 -3.28 -10.72 3.02
C LYS A 44 -4.18 -11.61 3.89
N ASP A 45 -4.24 -11.32 5.18
CA ASP A 45 -5.02 -12.09 6.15
C ASP A 45 -6.54 -12.01 5.82
N ASP A 46 -7.04 -10.84 5.43
CA ASP A 46 -8.45 -10.66 5.00
C ASP A 46 -8.76 -11.39 3.68
N VAL A 47 -7.82 -11.44 2.73
CA VAL A 47 -7.99 -12.18 1.48
C VAL A 47 -7.96 -13.70 1.71
N GLU A 48 -7.03 -14.18 2.54
CA GLU A 48 -6.89 -15.61 2.83
C GLU A 48 -8.06 -16.17 3.65
N SER A 49 -8.64 -15.35 4.54
CA SER A 49 -9.85 -15.69 5.30
C SER A 49 -11.14 -15.57 4.48
N GLY A 50 -11.10 -14.85 3.36
CA GLY A 50 -12.28 -14.53 2.54
C GLY A 50 -13.11 -13.36 3.09
N ASP A 51 -12.62 -12.66 4.11
CA ASP A 51 -13.25 -11.45 4.66
C ASP A 51 -13.15 -10.24 3.72
N TYR A 52 -12.20 -10.29 2.76
CA TYR A 52 -12.10 -9.32 1.67
C TYR A 52 -12.01 -9.99 0.28
N PRO A 53 -12.79 -9.50 -0.71
CA PRO A 53 -13.82 -8.47 -0.57
C PRO A 53 -15.08 -9.04 0.10
N ASN A 54 -15.71 -8.27 1.00
CA ASN A 54 -17.02 -8.59 1.55
C ASN A 54 -18.14 -7.86 0.80
N SER A 55 -19.39 -8.06 1.24
CA SER A 55 -20.59 -7.47 0.62
C SER A 55 -20.58 -5.95 0.49
N ASN A 56 -19.85 -5.22 1.34
CA ASN A 56 -19.72 -3.76 1.22
C ASN A 56 -18.69 -3.34 0.15
N HIS A 57 -17.86 -4.27 -0.29
CA HIS A 57 -16.79 -4.08 -1.27
C HIS A 57 -17.06 -4.82 -2.60
N THR A 58 -18.21 -5.48 -2.71
CA THR A 58 -18.68 -6.13 -3.93
C THR A 58 -20.02 -5.53 -4.36
N VAL A 59 -20.30 -5.57 -5.66
CA VAL A 59 -21.63 -5.29 -6.21
C VAL A 59 -22.13 -6.53 -6.94
N ASP A 60 -23.41 -6.83 -6.77
CA ASP A 60 -24.03 -7.93 -7.49
C ASP A 60 -24.29 -7.56 -8.94
N MET A 61 -24.17 -8.56 -9.81
CA MET A 61 -24.57 -8.44 -11.21
C MET A 61 -26.08 -8.21 -11.29
N LEU A 62 -26.52 -7.29 -12.16
CA LEU A 62 -27.95 -7.07 -12.38
C LEU A 62 -28.61 -8.35 -12.91
N PRO A 63 -29.88 -8.62 -12.57
CA PRO A 63 -30.59 -9.78 -13.08
C PRO A 63 -30.61 -9.80 -14.62
N GLY A 64 -30.23 -10.92 -15.24
CA GLY A 64 -30.26 -11.12 -16.70
C GLY A 64 -28.96 -10.80 -17.45
N GLU A 65 -28.00 -10.10 -16.81
CA GLU A 65 -26.75 -9.72 -17.47
C GLU A 65 -25.84 -10.92 -17.75
N LYS A 66 -25.87 -11.95 -16.89
CA LYS A 66 -25.09 -13.17 -17.08
C LYS A 66 -25.56 -13.92 -18.34
N GLU A 67 -26.86 -14.04 -18.51
CA GLU A 67 -27.49 -14.71 -19.64
C GLU A 67 -27.19 -13.96 -20.95
N ALA A 68 -27.32 -12.62 -20.93
CA ALA A 68 -26.98 -11.77 -22.07
C ALA A 68 -25.50 -11.88 -22.48
N LEU A 69 -24.59 -12.03 -21.52
CA LEU A 69 -23.18 -12.25 -21.79
C LEU A 69 -22.94 -13.61 -22.46
N LEU A 70 -23.53 -14.68 -21.93
CA LEU A 70 -23.38 -16.04 -22.47
C LEU A 70 -23.94 -16.14 -23.89
N GLU A 71 -25.12 -15.57 -24.16
CA GLU A 71 -25.70 -15.53 -25.51
C GLU A 71 -24.76 -14.87 -26.52
N LYS A 72 -24.09 -13.77 -26.13
CA LYS A 72 -23.15 -13.09 -27.02
C LYS A 72 -21.88 -13.89 -27.27
N LEU A 73 -21.42 -14.66 -26.29
CA LEU A 73 -20.23 -15.50 -26.42
C LEU A 73 -20.48 -16.74 -27.29
N ASP A 74 -21.66 -17.35 -27.19
CA ASP A 74 -22.03 -18.53 -27.99
C ASP A 74 -22.29 -18.20 -29.47
N ASN A 75 -22.51 -16.92 -29.79
CA ASN A 75 -22.73 -16.42 -31.15
C ASN A 75 -21.44 -15.94 -31.85
N PHE A 76 -20.26 -16.23 -31.28
CA PHE A 76 -18.94 -16.03 -31.90
C PHE A 76 -18.41 -17.33 -32.52
#